data_AF-A0A453E0J5-F1
#
_entry.id   AF-A0A453E0J5-F1
#
_cell.length_a   1.000
_cell.length_b   1.000
_cell.length_c   1.000
_cell.angle_alpha   90.00
_cell.angle_beta   90.00
_cell.angle_gamma   90.00
#
_symmetry.space_group_name_H-M   'P 1'
#
loop_
_entity.id
_entity.type
_entity.pdbx_description
1 polymer ?
#
loop_
_entity_poly.entity_id
_entity_poly.type
_entity_poly.pdbx_seq_one_letter_code
_entity_poly.pdbx_strand_id
1 'polypeptide(L)'
;VQDKTIAYVGDSLGRQMFQSMMCMATAGEERTDVEDVGAEYGLALAPGAKRPDGWAYRFPSTNTTILYHWSSTLCDLEPLNPSDPATSYAMHLDRPPAFVRDNLHRIHVLVLNTGHHWNRGKLRANKWEMYVGGSPNHNKNIAAIWKAKNFTIHSVVKWLDAQLPRHPHLKAFYRSISPRHFFNGDWDTGGRCDSTSPLAKGSGISQNRSEDADAEGAVTGTRVKLLDVTALSRLRDEGHISRYSIKATQGIQDCLHWCLPGVPDTWNEILAAQLL
;
A
#
# COMPACT_ATOMS: atom_id res chain seq x y z
N VAL A 1 6.13 -20.67 0.84
CA VAL A 1 4.85 -20.09 1.35
C VAL A 1 3.65 -21.04 1.17
N GLN A 2 3.85 -22.35 1.07
CA GLN A 2 2.76 -23.33 0.95
C GLN A 2 1.82 -23.26 2.16
N ASP A 3 0.51 -23.39 1.93
CA ASP A 3 -0.55 -23.29 2.94
C ASP A 3 -0.56 -21.93 3.68
N LYS A 4 -0.17 -20.85 3.00
CA LYS A 4 -0.13 -19.49 3.56
C LYS A 4 -1.01 -18.51 2.81
N THR A 5 -1.42 -17.47 3.53
CA THR A 5 -2.12 -16.31 2.98
C THR A 5 -1.22 -15.09 3.10
N ILE A 6 -0.90 -14.47 1.95
CA ILE A 6 -0.11 -13.25 1.82
C ILE A 6 -1.07 -12.11 1.48
N ALA A 7 -1.11 -11.09 2.32
CA ALA A 7 -2.00 -9.94 2.19
C ALA A 7 -1.21 -8.65 2.01
N TYR A 8 -1.47 -7.95 0.91
CA TYR A 8 -1.02 -6.59 0.66
C TYR A 8 -2.17 -5.63 0.97
N VAL A 9 -2.00 -4.74 1.95
CA VAL A 9 -3.05 -3.78 2.33
C VAL A 9 -2.51 -2.37 2.27
N GLY A 10 -3.10 -1.53 1.42
CA GLY A 10 -2.58 -0.18 1.26
C GLY A 10 -3.09 0.57 0.05
N ASP A 11 -2.25 1.44 -0.50
CA ASP A 11 -2.55 2.27 -1.67
C ASP A 11 -2.21 1.60 -3.01
N SER A 12 -2.26 2.37 -4.09
CA SER A 12 -1.99 1.87 -5.44
C SER A 12 -0.59 1.27 -5.63
N LEU A 13 0.41 1.64 -4.82
CA LEU A 13 1.75 1.05 -4.87
C LEU A 13 1.78 -0.31 -4.17
N GLY A 14 0.97 -0.51 -3.13
CA GLY A 14 0.71 -1.83 -2.56
C GLY A 14 0.04 -2.75 -3.57
N ARG A 15 -0.89 -2.22 -4.36
CA ARG A 15 -1.49 -2.94 -5.49
C ARG A 15 -0.44 -3.36 -6.52
N GLN A 16 0.51 -2.49 -6.87
CA GLN A 16 1.56 -2.87 -7.82
C GLN A 16 2.48 -3.96 -7.28
N MET A 17 2.78 -3.95 -5.99
CA MET A 17 3.54 -5.02 -5.35
C MET A 17 2.76 -6.35 -5.38
N PHE A 18 1.45 -6.32 -5.12
CA PHE A 18 0.58 -7.48 -5.30
C PHE A 18 0.54 -7.98 -6.76
N GLN A 19 0.37 -7.08 -7.73
CA GLN A 19 0.34 -7.43 -9.16
C GLN A 19 1.65 -8.06 -9.62
N SER A 20 2.79 -7.51 -9.18
CA SER A 20 4.12 -8.09 -9.39
C SER A 20 4.21 -9.51 -8.80
N MET A 21 3.76 -9.70 -7.55
CA MET A 21 3.77 -11.02 -6.92
C MET A 21 2.91 -12.03 -7.68
N MET A 22 1.74 -11.62 -8.19
CA MET A 22 0.91 -12.45 -9.05
C MET A 22 1.65 -12.85 -10.33
N CYS A 23 2.30 -11.90 -11.02
CA CYS A 23 3.11 -12.19 -12.21
C CYS A 23 4.26 -13.16 -11.89
N MET A 24 4.99 -12.94 -10.79
CA MET A 24 6.08 -13.84 -10.37
C MET A 24 5.56 -15.26 -10.08
N ALA A 25 4.42 -15.38 -9.39
CA ALA A 25 3.81 -16.66 -9.05
C ALA A 25 3.25 -17.43 -10.26
N THR A 26 2.79 -16.71 -11.30
CA THR A 26 2.30 -17.32 -12.55
C THR A 26 3.35 -17.38 -13.66
N ALA A 27 4.58 -16.92 -13.40
CA ALA A 27 5.61 -16.70 -14.42
C ALA A 27 5.15 -15.78 -15.59
N GLY A 28 4.20 -14.87 -15.33
CA GLY A 28 3.63 -13.97 -16.32
C GLY A 28 2.59 -14.61 -17.25
N GLU A 29 2.29 -15.89 -17.06
CA GLU A 29 1.36 -16.65 -17.89
C GLU A 29 -0.08 -16.59 -17.36
N GLU A 30 -1.04 -16.78 -18.27
CA GLU A 30 -2.43 -17.02 -17.89
C GLU A 30 -2.56 -18.41 -17.25
N ARG A 31 -3.19 -18.48 -16.08
CA ARG A 31 -3.32 -19.69 -15.27
C ARG A 31 -4.79 -19.91 -14.92
N THR A 32 -5.43 -20.86 -15.60
CA THR A 32 -6.85 -21.19 -15.39
C THR A 32 -7.10 -21.99 -14.11
N ASP A 33 -6.04 -22.51 -13.49
CA ASP A 33 -6.08 -23.21 -12.20
C ASP A 33 -6.08 -22.24 -11.00
N VAL A 34 -5.82 -20.95 -11.20
CA VAL A 34 -5.86 -19.95 -10.13
C VAL A 34 -7.31 -19.54 -9.86
N GLU A 35 -7.76 -19.74 -8.63
CA GLU A 35 -9.15 -19.49 -8.23
C GLU A 35 -9.31 -18.06 -7.69
N ASP A 36 -10.35 -17.35 -8.15
CA ASP A 36 -10.80 -16.11 -7.49
C ASP A 36 -11.60 -16.47 -6.23
N VAL A 37 -11.04 -16.13 -5.08
CA VAL A 37 -11.61 -16.39 -3.75
C VAL A 37 -11.98 -15.08 -3.04
N GLY A 38 -12.13 -13.99 -3.78
CA GLY A 38 -12.41 -12.65 -3.23
C GLY A 38 -13.65 -12.62 -2.34
N ALA A 39 -14.70 -13.38 -2.68
CA ALA A 39 -15.92 -13.47 -1.88
C ALA A 39 -15.67 -13.98 -0.45
N GLU A 40 -14.72 -14.90 -0.25
CA GLU A 40 -14.37 -15.42 1.08
C GLU A 40 -13.75 -14.35 1.99
N TYR A 41 -13.25 -13.25 1.43
CA TYR A 41 -12.62 -12.15 2.14
C TYR A 41 -13.49 -10.88 2.12
N GLY A 42 -14.75 -10.98 1.69
CA GLY A 42 -15.64 -9.82 1.56
C GLY A 42 -15.26 -8.86 0.44
N LEU A 43 -14.48 -9.32 -0.55
CA LEU A 43 -14.00 -8.51 -1.68
C LEU A 43 -14.86 -8.68 -2.94
N ALA A 44 -16.01 -9.34 -2.82
CA ALA A 44 -16.97 -9.45 -3.92
C ALA A 44 -17.43 -8.06 -4.36
N LEU A 45 -17.53 -7.85 -5.67
CA LEU A 45 -17.98 -6.58 -6.22
C LEU A 45 -19.41 -6.27 -5.75
N ALA A 46 -19.57 -5.21 -4.96
CA ALA A 46 -20.87 -4.77 -4.51
C ALA A 46 -21.74 -4.32 -5.71
N PRO A 47 -23.08 -4.52 -5.67
CA PRO A 47 -23.97 -4.03 -6.73
C PRO A 47 -23.78 -2.53 -7.00
N GLY A 48 -23.51 -2.17 -8.27
CA GLY A 48 -23.28 -0.79 -8.67
C GLY A 48 -21.88 -0.24 -8.42
N ALA A 49 -21.00 -0.99 -7.75
CA ALA A 49 -19.60 -0.62 -7.60
C ALA A 49 -18.88 -0.69 -8.95
N LYS A 50 -18.09 0.34 -9.26
CA LYS A 50 -17.32 0.40 -10.51
C LYS A 50 -16.07 -0.50 -10.47
N ARG A 51 -15.55 -0.80 -9.29
CA ARG A 51 -14.34 -1.60 -9.04
C ARG A 51 -14.44 -2.26 -7.66
N PRO A 52 -13.84 -3.44 -7.45
CA PRO A 52 -13.78 -4.07 -6.14
C PRO A 52 -12.77 -3.35 -5.24
N ASP A 53 -12.95 -3.47 -3.92
CA ASP A 53 -12.04 -2.94 -2.90
C ASP A 53 -10.80 -3.82 -2.70
N GLY A 54 -10.64 -4.86 -3.51
CA GLY A 54 -9.50 -5.77 -3.46
C GLY A 54 -9.66 -6.97 -4.39
N TRP A 55 -8.68 -7.87 -4.34
CA TRP A 55 -8.72 -9.17 -5.01
C TRP A 55 -8.07 -10.21 -4.11
N ALA A 56 -8.52 -11.47 -4.19
CA ALA A 56 -7.86 -12.59 -3.52
C ALA A 56 -7.83 -13.79 -4.46
N TYR A 57 -6.64 -14.34 -4.68
CA TYR A 57 -6.43 -15.46 -5.59
C TYR A 57 -5.79 -16.63 -4.85
N ARG A 58 -6.35 -17.82 -5.01
CA ARG A 58 -5.83 -19.07 -4.44
C ARG A 58 -5.16 -19.91 -5.52
N PHE A 59 -3.98 -20.42 -5.21
CA PHE A 59 -3.20 -21.35 -6.03
C PHE A 59 -3.40 -22.76 -5.46
N PRO A 60 -4.27 -23.62 -6.04
CA PRO A 60 -4.65 -24.90 -5.44
C PRO A 60 -3.46 -25.85 -5.22
N SER A 61 -2.49 -25.85 -6.14
CA SER A 61 -1.30 -26.70 -6.09
C SER A 61 -0.43 -26.52 -4.84
N THR A 62 -0.46 -25.32 -4.24
CA THR A 62 0.28 -25.00 -3.02
C THR A 62 -0.64 -24.58 -1.87
N ASN A 63 -1.95 -24.53 -2.12
CA ASN A 63 -2.96 -23.96 -1.24
C ASN A 63 -2.55 -22.57 -0.69
N THR A 64 -1.86 -21.78 -1.52
CA THR A 64 -1.42 -20.41 -1.17
C THR A 64 -2.48 -19.42 -1.63
N THR A 65 -2.85 -18.47 -0.78
CA THR A 65 -3.69 -17.33 -1.18
C THR A 65 -2.85 -16.06 -1.20
N ILE A 66 -2.94 -15.30 -2.30
CA ILE A 66 -2.32 -13.98 -2.44
C ILE A 66 -3.45 -12.98 -2.63
N LEU A 67 -3.50 -11.96 -1.79
CA LEU A 67 -4.58 -10.99 -1.82
C LEU A 67 -4.10 -9.55 -1.68
N TYR A 68 -4.92 -8.65 -2.20
CA TYR A 68 -4.78 -7.22 -2.06
C TYR A 68 -6.09 -6.62 -1.53
N HIS A 69 -5.98 -5.70 -0.57
CA HIS A 69 -7.10 -4.87 -0.12
C HIS A 69 -6.73 -3.38 -0.18
N TRP A 70 -7.61 -2.58 -0.79
CA TRP A 70 -7.47 -1.14 -0.91
C TRP A 70 -7.74 -0.46 0.42
N SER A 71 -6.69 0.11 1.01
CA SER A 71 -6.80 1.03 2.14
C SER A 71 -5.73 2.11 2.04
N SER A 72 -6.00 3.12 1.20
CA SER A 72 -4.99 4.11 0.82
C SER A 72 -4.41 4.93 1.97
N THR A 73 -5.12 5.05 3.09
CA THR A 73 -4.70 5.78 4.30
C THR A 73 -4.39 4.86 5.47
N LEU A 74 -4.65 3.54 5.37
CA LEU A 74 -4.63 2.59 6.48
C LEU A 74 -5.52 2.96 7.67
N CYS A 75 -6.44 3.91 7.50
CA CYS A 75 -7.45 4.22 8.51
C CYS A 75 -8.64 3.29 8.35
N ASP A 76 -9.33 3.04 9.45
CA ASP A 76 -10.72 2.62 9.40
C ASP A 76 -11.59 3.76 8.86
N LEU A 77 -12.55 3.41 8.00
CA LEU A 77 -13.47 4.35 7.35
C LEU A 77 -14.90 3.96 7.70
N GLU A 78 -15.59 4.81 8.43
CA GLU A 78 -16.98 4.59 8.85
C GLU A 78 -17.87 5.69 8.26
N PRO A 79 -18.96 5.36 7.53
CA PRO A 79 -19.90 6.38 7.07
C PRO A 79 -20.54 7.09 8.26
N LEU A 80 -20.58 8.43 8.24
CA LEU A 80 -21.20 9.20 9.33
C LEU A 80 -22.73 9.02 9.36
N ASN A 81 -23.33 8.78 8.20
CA ASN A 81 -24.73 8.40 8.06
C ASN A 81 -24.87 7.21 7.10
N PRO A 82 -24.97 5.96 7.61
CA PRO A 82 -25.04 4.76 6.77
C PRO A 82 -26.23 4.72 5.79
N SER A 83 -27.29 5.49 6.06
CA SER A 83 -28.48 5.55 5.20
C SER A 83 -28.35 6.56 4.05
N ASP A 84 -27.35 7.44 4.08
CA ASP A 84 -27.12 8.45 3.05
C ASP A 84 -25.88 8.07 2.19
N PRO A 85 -26.06 7.69 0.91
CA PRO A 85 -24.94 7.34 0.04
C PRO A 85 -24.02 8.53 -0.27
N ALA A 86 -24.45 9.76 0.00
CA ALA A 86 -23.65 10.97 -0.17
C ALA A 86 -22.92 11.40 1.11
N THR A 87 -23.02 10.64 2.20
CA THR A 87 -22.44 10.99 3.50
C THR A 87 -20.92 11.15 3.46
N SER A 88 -20.39 11.95 4.39
CA SER A 88 -18.96 11.95 4.72
C SER A 88 -18.59 10.69 5.51
N TYR A 89 -17.31 10.35 5.52
CA TYR A 89 -16.79 9.22 6.29
C TYR A 89 -15.87 9.73 7.40
N ALA A 90 -16.04 9.16 8.59
CA ALA A 90 -15.05 9.25 9.64
C ALA A 90 -13.84 8.40 9.26
N MET A 91 -12.70 9.07 9.06
CA MET A 91 -11.40 8.48 8.84
C MET A 91 -10.65 8.44 10.17
N HIS A 92 -10.67 7.27 10.82
CA HIS A 92 -10.12 7.09 12.16
C HIS A 92 -8.62 6.88 12.11
N LEU A 93 -7.87 7.91 12.50
CA LEU A 93 -6.41 7.93 12.45
C LEU A 93 -5.76 6.93 13.42
N ASP A 94 -6.49 6.49 14.44
CA ASP A 94 -6.02 5.61 15.51
C ASP A 94 -6.52 4.16 15.37
N ARG A 95 -7.26 3.85 14.29
CA ARG A 95 -7.83 2.52 14.05
C ARG A 95 -7.37 1.96 12.70
N PRO A 96 -6.83 0.73 12.67
CA PRO A 96 -6.46 0.07 11.42
C PRO A 96 -7.71 -0.25 10.58
N PRO A 97 -7.56 -0.54 9.29
CA PRO A 97 -8.70 -0.82 8.41
C PRO A 97 -9.52 -2.00 8.94
N ALA A 98 -10.85 -1.91 8.92
CA ALA A 98 -11.74 -3.00 9.34
C ALA A 98 -11.34 -4.35 8.75
N PHE A 99 -11.06 -4.40 7.44
CA PHE A 99 -10.58 -5.61 6.75
C PHE A 99 -9.42 -6.31 7.48
N VAL A 100 -8.42 -5.55 7.94
CA VAL A 100 -7.24 -6.11 8.63
C VAL A 100 -7.66 -6.68 9.98
N ARG A 101 -8.50 -5.97 10.74
CA ARG A 101 -8.98 -6.44 12.05
C ARG A 101 -9.78 -7.74 11.91
N ASP A 102 -10.63 -7.82 10.91
CA ASP A 102 -11.57 -8.91 10.73
C ASP A 102 -10.88 -10.17 10.15
N ASN A 103 -9.85 -9.99 9.32
CA ASN A 103 -9.18 -11.10 8.63
C ASN A 103 -7.80 -11.48 9.20
N LEU A 104 -7.32 -10.80 10.25
CA LEU A 104 -5.96 -11.00 10.77
C LEU A 104 -5.63 -12.47 11.07
N HIS A 105 -6.60 -13.21 11.61
CA HIS A 105 -6.46 -14.61 11.99
C HIS A 105 -6.18 -15.54 10.81
N ARG A 106 -6.57 -15.17 9.58
CA ARG A 106 -6.38 -15.94 8.34
C ARG A 106 -5.04 -15.61 7.66
N ILE A 107 -4.45 -14.47 7.99
CA ILE A 107 -3.27 -13.94 7.30
C ILE A 107 -1.99 -14.50 7.93
N HIS A 108 -1.05 -14.88 7.08
CA HIS A 108 0.26 -15.39 7.49
C HIS A 108 1.39 -14.39 7.21
N VAL A 109 1.26 -13.61 6.13
CA VAL A 109 2.16 -12.50 5.80
C VAL A 109 1.31 -11.27 5.53
N LEU A 110 1.49 -10.20 6.29
CA LEU A 110 0.79 -8.93 6.10
C LEU A 110 1.79 -7.85 5.72
N VAL A 111 1.62 -7.22 4.56
CA VAL A 111 2.42 -6.08 4.09
C VAL A 111 1.52 -4.86 4.03
N LEU A 112 1.80 -3.89 4.90
CA LEU A 112 1.08 -2.62 4.97
C LEU A 112 1.84 -1.51 4.25
N ASN A 113 1.14 -0.61 3.55
CA ASN A 113 1.75 0.62 3.05
C ASN A 113 0.75 1.78 2.91
N THR A 114 1.23 3.01 3.07
CA THR A 114 0.48 4.23 2.73
C THR A 114 1.43 5.40 2.45
N GLY A 115 1.01 6.35 1.61
CA GLY A 115 1.78 7.56 1.36
C GLY A 115 1.05 8.57 0.50
N HIS A 116 1.08 8.38 -0.82
CA HIS A 116 0.73 9.41 -1.81
C HIS A 116 -0.74 9.88 -1.78
N HIS A 117 -1.62 9.12 -1.13
CA HIS A 117 -3.03 9.49 -0.94
C HIS A 117 -3.28 10.45 0.23
N TRP A 118 -2.29 10.68 1.09
CA TRP A 118 -2.35 11.68 2.15
C TRP A 118 -2.17 13.10 1.59
N ASN A 119 -3.18 13.60 0.90
CA ASN A 119 -3.26 14.97 0.41
C ASN A 119 -4.68 15.52 0.44
N ARG A 120 -4.79 16.85 0.50
CA ARG A 120 -6.07 17.56 0.70
C ARG A 120 -7.09 17.26 -0.39
N GLY A 121 -6.63 17.10 -1.65
CA GLY A 121 -7.48 16.80 -2.79
C GLY A 121 -8.15 15.44 -2.65
N LYS A 122 -7.39 14.40 -2.33
CA LYS A 122 -7.90 13.03 -2.13
C LYS A 122 -8.82 12.94 -0.92
N LEU A 123 -8.47 13.53 0.22
CA LEU A 123 -9.33 13.51 1.41
C LEU A 123 -10.68 14.19 1.13
N ARG A 124 -10.67 15.34 0.43
CA ARG A 124 -11.90 16.05 0.04
C ARG A 124 -12.74 15.26 -0.97
N ALA A 125 -12.11 14.71 -2.01
CA ALA A 125 -12.80 13.96 -3.04
C ALA A 125 -13.51 12.72 -2.48
N ASN A 126 -12.95 12.10 -1.44
CA ASN A 126 -13.55 10.96 -0.75
C ASN A 126 -14.43 11.36 0.45
N LYS A 127 -14.61 12.66 0.73
CA LYS A 127 -15.37 13.18 1.89
C LYS A 127 -14.90 12.59 3.23
N TRP A 128 -13.60 12.45 3.39
CA TRP A 128 -12.99 11.93 4.62
C TRP A 128 -12.75 13.03 5.63
N GLU A 129 -13.29 12.83 6.83
CA GLU A 129 -13.14 13.69 7.98
C GLU A 129 -12.25 12.99 9.02
N MET A 130 -11.25 13.66 9.57
CA MET A 130 -10.31 13.04 10.50
C MET A 130 -10.93 12.84 11.88
N TYR A 131 -10.89 11.61 12.40
CA TYR A 131 -11.40 11.24 13.71
C TYR A 131 -10.29 10.58 14.55
N VAL A 132 -10.36 10.75 15.87
CA VAL A 132 -9.50 10.10 16.87
C VAL A 132 -10.33 9.83 18.11
N GLY A 133 -10.21 8.64 18.71
CA GLY A 133 -11.00 8.27 19.89
C GLY A 133 -12.52 8.29 19.65
N GLY A 134 -12.95 8.07 18.40
CA GLY A 134 -14.37 8.06 18.02
C GLY A 134 -15.02 9.45 17.88
N SER A 135 -14.27 10.54 17.95
CA SER A 135 -14.78 11.92 17.78
C SER A 135 -13.97 12.69 16.72
N PRO A 136 -14.53 13.78 16.15
CA PRO A 136 -13.79 14.65 15.24
C PRO A 136 -12.46 15.10 15.84
N ASN A 137 -11.41 15.09 15.03
CA ASN A 137 -10.07 15.47 15.47
C ASN A 137 -9.98 16.98 15.74
N HIS A 138 -9.96 17.36 17.02
CA HIS A 138 -9.72 18.74 17.47
C HIS A 138 -8.25 19.02 17.82
N ASN A 139 -7.37 18.02 17.76
CA ASN A 139 -5.97 18.16 18.12
C ASN A 139 -5.17 18.81 16.97
N LYS A 140 -4.82 20.09 17.16
CA LYS A 140 -4.04 20.88 16.19
C LYS A 140 -2.69 20.27 15.83
N ASN A 141 -2.10 19.46 16.72
CA ASN A 141 -0.82 18.78 16.44
C ASN A 141 -0.94 17.65 15.43
N ILE A 142 -2.13 17.09 15.21
CA ILE A 142 -2.38 16.03 14.23
C ILE A 142 -3.44 16.43 13.20
N ALA A 143 -3.74 17.72 13.08
CA ALA A 143 -4.64 18.26 12.06
C ALA A 143 -3.95 18.46 10.71
N ALA A 144 -2.62 18.67 10.70
CA ALA A 144 -1.84 18.73 9.47
C ALA A 144 -1.74 17.34 8.84
N ILE A 145 -2.04 17.21 7.54
CA ILE A 145 -2.15 15.92 6.84
C ILE A 145 -0.92 15.02 7.02
N TRP A 146 0.29 15.57 6.92
CA TRP A 146 1.51 14.78 7.10
C TRP A 146 1.72 14.31 8.55
N LYS A 147 1.27 15.11 9.55
CA LYS A 147 1.28 14.71 10.96
C LYS A 147 0.21 13.65 11.25
N ALA A 148 -0.98 13.79 10.65
CA ALA A 148 -2.05 12.81 10.71
C ALA A 148 -1.61 11.47 10.10
N LYS A 149 -0.95 11.50 8.94
CA LYS A 149 -0.33 10.32 8.31
C LYS A 149 0.63 9.65 9.29
N ASN A 150 1.60 10.39 9.82
CA ASN A 150 2.62 9.84 10.69
C ASN A 150 2.00 9.24 11.98
N PHE A 151 1.04 9.94 12.58
CA PHE A 151 0.25 9.44 13.71
C PHE A 151 -0.50 8.14 13.38
N THR A 152 -1.08 8.05 12.17
CA THR A 152 -1.79 6.85 11.72
C THR A 152 -0.85 5.67 11.56
N ILE A 153 0.30 5.86 10.91
CA ILE A 153 1.30 4.79 10.74
C ILE A 153 1.72 4.25 12.10
N HIS A 154 2.07 5.12 13.04
CA HIS A 154 2.44 4.71 14.40
C HIS A 154 1.29 3.99 15.14
N SER A 155 0.06 4.48 15.01
CA SER A 155 -1.11 3.88 15.66
C SER A 155 -1.42 2.48 15.12
N VAL A 156 -1.39 2.32 13.80
CA VAL A 156 -1.63 1.03 13.12
C VAL A 156 -0.51 0.03 13.44
N VAL A 157 0.75 0.45 13.38
CA VAL A 157 1.89 -0.42 13.71
C VAL A 157 1.86 -0.83 15.18
N LYS A 158 1.57 0.10 16.10
CA LYS A 158 1.42 -0.21 17.53
C LYS A 158 0.27 -1.19 17.79
N TRP A 159 -0.87 -0.99 17.12
CA TRP A 159 -1.99 -1.92 17.22
C TRP A 159 -1.59 -3.31 16.72
N LEU A 160 -0.93 -3.39 15.57
CA LEU A 160 -0.52 -4.66 14.96
C LEU A 160 0.50 -5.38 15.83
N ASP A 161 1.47 -4.66 16.39
CA ASP A 161 2.42 -5.21 17.35
C ASP A 161 1.72 -5.85 18.56
N ALA A 162 0.70 -5.19 19.10
CA ALA A 162 -0.08 -5.73 20.21
C ALA A 162 -0.89 -6.99 19.85
N GLN A 163 -1.18 -7.20 18.56
CA GLN A 163 -1.85 -8.42 18.08
C GLN A 163 -0.89 -9.59 17.88
N LEU A 164 0.37 -9.35 17.49
CA LEU A 164 1.32 -10.41 17.13
C LEU A 164 1.49 -11.53 18.18
N PRO A 165 1.48 -11.29 19.51
CA PRO A 165 1.48 -12.36 20.51
C PRO A 165 0.32 -13.36 20.40
N ARG A 166 -0.85 -12.89 19.93
CA ARG A 166 -2.05 -13.71 19.74
C ARG A 166 -2.09 -14.37 18.36
N HIS A 167 -1.20 -13.99 17.46
CA HIS A 167 -1.10 -14.51 16.09
C HIS A 167 0.36 -14.92 15.78
N PRO A 168 0.90 -15.95 16.44
CA PRO A 168 2.32 -16.31 16.33
C PRO A 168 2.74 -16.74 14.91
N HIS A 169 1.79 -17.16 14.08
CA HIS A 169 2.01 -17.50 12.66
C HIS A 169 2.13 -16.29 11.74
N LEU A 170 1.71 -15.11 12.19
CA LEU A 170 1.69 -13.89 11.38
C LEU A 170 3.07 -13.23 11.35
N LYS A 171 3.58 -12.98 10.14
CA LYS A 171 4.72 -12.09 9.88
C LYS A 171 4.19 -10.77 9.32
N ALA A 172 4.42 -9.68 10.04
CA ALA A 172 3.95 -8.35 9.69
C ALA A 172 5.07 -7.46 9.19
N PHE A 173 4.81 -6.74 8.12
CA PHE A 173 5.72 -5.78 7.50
C PHE A 173 5.01 -4.45 7.29
N TYR A 174 5.71 -3.36 7.55
CA TYR A 174 5.36 -2.05 7.02
C TYR A 174 6.36 -1.70 5.92
N ARG A 175 5.87 -1.47 4.70
CA ARG A 175 6.70 -1.10 3.56
C ARG A 175 6.91 0.41 3.55
N SER A 176 8.16 0.85 3.44
CA SER A 176 8.49 2.27 3.31
C SER A 176 7.93 2.89 2.02
N ILE A 177 7.96 4.22 1.95
CA ILE A 177 7.40 4.99 0.86
C ILE A 177 8.12 4.71 -0.46
N SER A 178 7.33 4.49 -1.52
CA SER A 178 7.85 4.43 -2.88
C SER A 178 8.05 5.86 -3.42
N PRO A 179 9.23 6.21 -3.97
CA PRO A 179 9.51 7.56 -4.44
C PRO A 179 8.78 7.91 -5.74
N ARG A 180 8.82 9.20 -6.09
CA ARG A 180 8.37 9.74 -7.37
C ARG A 180 9.53 10.42 -8.07
N HIS A 181 9.63 10.29 -9.39
CA HIS A 181 10.71 10.90 -10.17
C HIS A 181 10.19 11.88 -11.20
N PHE A 182 10.00 13.14 -10.83
CA PHE A 182 9.79 14.19 -11.82
C PHE A 182 11.10 14.90 -12.17
N PHE A 183 11.28 15.18 -13.46
CA PHE A 183 12.32 16.01 -14.05
C PHE A 183 11.68 17.16 -14.85
N ASN A 184 12.30 18.35 -14.80
CA ASN A 184 11.86 19.55 -15.54
C ASN A 184 10.41 19.98 -15.27
N GLY A 185 9.93 19.77 -14.05
CA GLY A 185 8.57 20.09 -13.60
C GLY A 185 8.11 19.11 -12.51
N ASP A 186 6.84 19.19 -12.14
CA ASP A 186 6.14 18.23 -11.27
C ASP A 186 4.89 17.68 -12.01
N TRP A 187 4.08 16.88 -11.33
CA TRP A 187 2.89 16.20 -11.85
C TRP A 187 1.87 17.13 -12.53
N ASP A 188 1.83 18.41 -12.17
CA ASP A 188 0.91 19.44 -12.69
C ASP A 188 1.58 20.53 -13.53
N THR A 189 2.91 20.49 -13.67
CA THR A 189 3.71 21.54 -14.33
C THR A 189 4.55 21.02 -15.48
N GLY A 190 4.20 19.84 -16.02
CA GLY A 190 4.86 19.25 -17.19
C GLY A 190 6.10 18.41 -16.88
N GLY A 191 6.25 17.98 -15.63
CA GLY A 191 7.32 17.08 -15.21
C GLY A 191 7.28 15.72 -15.91
N ARG A 192 8.45 15.13 -16.11
CA ARG A 192 8.64 13.89 -16.88
C ARG A 192 9.46 12.85 -16.12
N CYS A 193 9.37 11.60 -16.59
CA CYS A 193 10.07 10.40 -16.10
C CYS A 193 10.28 9.39 -17.24
N ASP A 194 10.53 9.87 -18.45
CA ASP A 194 10.79 9.05 -19.63
C ASP A 194 12.29 8.75 -19.84
N SER A 195 13.10 8.88 -18.78
CA SER A 195 14.50 8.43 -18.79
C SER A 195 14.58 6.93 -19.04
N THR A 196 15.50 6.49 -19.88
CA THR A 196 15.79 5.07 -20.12
C THR A 196 17.07 4.60 -19.41
N SER A 197 17.75 5.50 -18.70
CA SER A 197 18.97 5.21 -17.97
C SER A 197 18.73 5.43 -16.47
N PRO A 198 19.11 4.47 -15.61
CA PRO A 198 18.96 4.64 -14.16
C PRO A 198 19.93 5.70 -13.61
N LEU A 199 19.72 6.07 -12.34
CA LEU A 199 20.60 6.92 -11.54
C LEU A 199 20.67 8.38 -12.02
N ALA A 200 19.65 8.91 -12.70
CA ALA A 200 19.70 10.30 -13.18
C ALA A 200 19.71 11.32 -12.03
N LYS A 201 19.29 10.92 -10.82
CA LYS A 201 19.42 11.71 -9.58
C LYS A 201 20.64 11.33 -8.73
N GLY A 202 21.60 10.62 -9.31
CA GLY A 202 22.81 10.12 -8.65
C GLY A 202 22.67 8.72 -8.08
N SER A 203 23.81 8.12 -7.75
CA SER A 203 23.94 6.71 -7.35
C SER A 203 24.18 6.48 -5.86
N GLY A 204 24.33 7.55 -5.07
CA GLY A 204 24.68 7.46 -3.66
C GLY A 204 23.48 7.13 -2.77
N ILE A 205 23.60 6.07 -1.98
CA ILE A 205 22.84 5.87 -0.74
C ILE A 205 23.82 6.19 0.39
N SER A 206 23.61 7.30 1.10
CA SER A 206 24.60 7.86 2.02
C SER A 206 24.27 7.63 3.50
N GLN A 207 23.16 6.95 3.80
CA GLN A 207 22.67 6.77 5.15
C GLN A 207 22.50 5.28 5.47
N ASN A 208 22.91 4.88 6.69
CA ASN A 208 22.63 3.56 7.25
C ASN A 208 21.22 3.46 7.87
N ARG A 209 20.35 4.43 7.58
CA ARG A 209 18.96 4.50 8.04
C ARG A 209 18.03 4.58 6.85
N SER A 210 16.76 4.26 7.07
CA SER A 210 15.75 4.41 6.02
C SER A 210 15.63 5.87 5.57
N GLU A 211 15.48 6.07 4.25
CA GLU A 211 15.10 7.37 3.70
C GLU A 211 13.63 7.72 4.01
N ASP A 212 12.86 6.79 4.59
CA ASP A 212 11.51 7.02 5.14
C ASP A 212 11.52 6.95 6.68
N ALA A 213 11.85 8.08 7.31
CA ALA A 213 11.93 8.18 8.76
C ALA A 213 10.59 7.93 9.48
N ASP A 214 9.44 8.19 8.82
CA ASP A 214 8.12 7.91 9.41
C ASP A 214 7.92 6.38 9.52
N ALA A 215 8.28 5.64 8.46
CA ALA A 215 8.19 4.19 8.42
C ALA A 215 9.16 3.52 9.40
N GLU A 216 10.44 3.91 9.37
CA GLU A 216 11.46 3.40 10.29
C GLU A 216 11.10 3.70 11.75
N GLY A 217 10.69 4.94 12.05
CA GLY A 217 10.29 5.35 13.38
C GLY A 217 9.11 4.56 13.93
N ALA A 218 8.10 4.29 13.10
CA ALA A 218 6.91 3.56 13.53
C ALA A 218 7.18 2.10 13.89
N VAL A 219 8.08 1.42 13.16
CA VAL A 219 8.39 0.01 13.42
C VAL A 219 9.48 -0.20 14.46
N THR A 220 10.32 0.80 14.72
CA THR A 220 11.45 0.69 15.65
C THR A 220 10.98 0.31 17.05
N GLY A 221 11.53 -0.77 17.60
CA GLY A 221 11.14 -1.29 18.92
C GLY A 221 9.86 -2.13 18.92
N THR A 222 9.28 -2.41 17.75
CA THR A 222 8.12 -3.30 17.59
C THR A 222 8.53 -4.63 16.93
N ARG A 223 7.60 -5.60 16.88
CA ARG A 223 7.77 -6.86 16.13
C ARG A 223 7.37 -6.75 14.66
N VAL A 224 6.82 -5.61 14.23
CA VAL A 224 6.55 -5.34 12.81
C VAL A 224 7.88 -5.04 12.13
N LYS A 225 8.17 -5.70 11.01
CA LYS A 225 9.42 -5.50 10.26
C LYS A 225 9.30 -4.33 9.28
N LEU A 226 10.40 -3.60 9.08
CA LEU A 226 10.49 -2.64 7.98
C LEU A 226 10.82 -3.39 6.68
N LEU A 227 9.96 -3.25 5.68
CA LEU A 227 10.32 -3.59 4.30
C LEU A 227 10.80 -2.32 3.61
N ASP A 228 12.10 -2.04 3.75
CA ASP A 228 12.68 -0.80 3.24
C ASP A 228 12.99 -0.88 1.74
N VAL A 229 12.23 -0.12 0.95
CA VAL A 229 12.34 -0.05 -0.49
C VAL A 229 12.68 1.36 -0.99
N THR A 230 12.75 2.36 -0.12
CA THR A 230 12.77 3.77 -0.56
C THR A 230 14.08 4.12 -1.27
N ALA A 231 15.21 3.81 -0.63
CA ALA A 231 16.53 4.19 -1.14
C ALA A 231 16.85 3.49 -2.46
N LEU A 232 16.61 2.17 -2.56
CA LEU A 232 16.83 1.44 -3.81
C LEU A 232 15.91 1.94 -4.92
N SER A 233 14.63 2.22 -4.62
CA SER A 233 13.69 2.68 -5.64
C SER A 233 14.00 4.10 -6.12
N ARG A 234 14.66 4.93 -5.30
CA ARG A 234 15.11 6.27 -5.69
C ARG A 234 16.18 6.22 -6.78
N LEU A 235 16.92 5.11 -6.88
CA LEU A 235 17.94 4.88 -7.90
C LEU A 235 17.36 4.43 -9.24
N ARG A 236 16.05 4.14 -9.29
CA ARG A 236 15.41 3.48 -10.42
C ARG A 236 14.48 4.41 -11.20
N ASP A 237 14.89 5.65 -11.43
CA ASP A 237 14.04 6.66 -12.08
C ASP A 237 13.52 6.28 -13.47
N GLU A 238 14.19 5.35 -14.16
CA GLU A 238 13.79 4.76 -15.44
C GLU A 238 12.66 3.74 -15.34
N GLY A 239 12.31 3.27 -14.14
CA GLY A 239 11.34 2.19 -13.93
C GLY A 239 9.86 2.61 -13.98
N HIS A 240 9.57 3.90 -14.15
CA HIS A 240 8.20 4.42 -14.13
C HIS A 240 7.41 4.15 -15.41
N ILE A 241 6.08 4.08 -15.29
CA ILE A 241 5.17 3.93 -16.44
C ILE A 241 5.32 5.12 -17.41
N SER A 242 5.56 6.32 -16.88
CA SER A 242 5.70 7.53 -17.68
C SER A 242 4.45 7.74 -18.57
N ARG A 243 4.63 7.90 -19.87
CA ARG A 243 3.58 8.06 -20.88
C ARG A 243 3.03 6.73 -21.41
N TYR A 244 3.60 5.59 -21.03
CA TYR A 244 3.31 4.28 -21.62
C TYR A 244 2.11 3.61 -20.92
N SER A 245 0.97 4.30 -20.88
CA SER A 245 -0.28 3.80 -20.33
C SER A 245 -1.39 3.86 -21.38
N ILE A 246 -2.24 2.82 -21.43
CA ILE A 246 -3.46 2.80 -22.25
C ILE A 246 -4.45 3.93 -21.90
N LYS A 247 -4.28 4.56 -20.72
CA LYS A 247 -5.09 5.70 -20.25
C LYS A 247 -4.27 6.99 -20.16
N ALA A 248 -3.11 7.05 -20.84
CA ALA A 248 -2.27 8.22 -20.82
C ALA A 248 -3.02 9.44 -21.38
N THR A 249 -2.94 10.56 -20.67
CA THR A 249 -3.40 11.85 -21.17
C THR A 249 -2.20 12.55 -21.79
N GLN A 250 -2.36 13.11 -22.99
CA GLN A 250 -1.28 13.80 -23.68
C GLN A 250 -0.71 14.92 -22.78
N GLY A 251 0.61 14.93 -22.61
CA GLY A 251 1.30 15.90 -21.76
C GLY A 251 1.37 15.56 -20.27
N ILE A 252 0.74 14.47 -19.81
CA ILE A 252 0.80 13.99 -18.43
C ILE A 252 1.58 12.67 -18.38
N GLN A 253 2.56 12.58 -17.49
CA GLN A 253 3.32 11.35 -17.25
C GLN A 253 3.06 10.79 -15.85
N ASP A 254 2.91 9.47 -15.76
CA ASP A 254 2.82 8.75 -14.50
C ASP A 254 4.22 8.45 -13.94
N CYS A 255 4.72 9.36 -13.12
CA CYS A 255 6.02 9.25 -12.46
C CYS A 255 5.91 8.80 -11.00
N LEU A 256 4.84 8.08 -10.69
CA LEU A 256 4.56 7.52 -9.38
C LEU A 256 4.48 5.99 -9.48
N HIS A 257 3.77 5.47 -10.47
CA HIS A 257 3.62 4.04 -10.68
C HIS A 257 4.76 3.46 -11.51
N TRP A 258 5.02 2.17 -11.32
CA TRP A 258 6.12 1.41 -11.92
C TRP A 258 5.64 0.50 -13.05
N CYS A 259 6.49 0.28 -14.05
CA CYS A 259 6.30 -0.80 -15.01
C CYS A 259 6.40 -2.17 -14.33
N LEU A 260 5.72 -3.18 -14.90
CA LEU A 260 5.85 -4.59 -14.55
C LEU A 260 6.20 -5.39 -15.82
N PRO A 261 7.21 -6.28 -15.81
CA PRO A 261 8.15 -6.51 -14.71
C PRO A 261 9.01 -5.27 -14.41
N GLY A 262 9.53 -5.15 -13.18
CA GLY A 262 10.29 -3.97 -12.77
C GLY A 262 10.55 -3.85 -11.27
N VAL A 263 10.62 -2.62 -10.78
CA VAL A 263 10.98 -2.27 -9.40
C VAL A 263 10.13 -3.00 -8.33
N PRO A 264 8.82 -3.19 -8.51
CA PRO A 264 8.01 -3.97 -7.56
C PRO A 264 8.42 -5.46 -7.44
N ASP A 265 9.06 -6.05 -8.45
CA ASP A 265 9.58 -7.43 -8.38
C ASP A 265 10.71 -7.50 -7.34
N THR A 266 11.63 -6.54 -7.36
CA THR A 266 12.69 -6.41 -6.34
C THR A 266 12.10 -6.22 -4.93
N TRP A 267 10.98 -5.51 -4.78
CA TRP A 267 10.31 -5.40 -3.47
C TRP A 267 9.83 -6.77 -2.97
N ASN A 268 9.27 -7.58 -3.86
CA ASN A 268 8.81 -8.93 -3.54
C ASN A 268 9.99 -9.89 -3.27
N GLU A 269 11.12 -9.74 -3.96
CA GLU A 269 12.36 -10.49 -3.67
C GLU A 269 12.90 -10.16 -2.28
N ILE A 270 12.91 -8.88 -1.88
CA ILE A 270 13.32 -8.49 -0.52
C ILE A 270 12.35 -9.05 0.53
N LEU A 271 11.04 -9.00 0.27
CA LEU A 271 10.04 -9.62 1.13
C LEU A 271 10.33 -11.13 1.29
N ALA A 272 10.56 -11.83 0.17
CA ALA A 272 10.88 -13.26 0.18
C ALA A 272 12.14 -13.53 0.99
N ALA A 273 13.22 -12.75 0.81
CA ALA A 273 14.45 -12.88 1.57
C ALA A 273 14.27 -12.67 3.09
N GLN A 274 13.33 -11.81 3.52
CA GLN A 274 13.02 -11.59 4.94
C GLN A 274 12.08 -12.64 5.56
N LEU A 275 11.49 -13.51 4.72
CA LEU A 275 10.60 -14.62 5.11
C LEU A 275 11.32 -15.96 5.19
N LEU A 276 12.48 -16.10 4.53
CA LEU A 276 13.42 -17.22 4.70
C LEU A 276 14.02 -17.21 6.12
#